data_AF-A0A0S7WYK0-F1
#
_entry.id   AF-A0A0S7WYK0-F1
#
_cell.length_a   1.000
_cell.length_b   1.000
_cell.length_c   1.000
_cell.angle_alpha   90.00
_cell.angle_beta   90.00
_cell.angle_gamma   90.00
#
_symmetry.space_group_name_H-M   'P 1'
#
loop_
_entity.id
_entity.type
_entity.pdbx_description
1 polymer ?
#
loop_
_entity_poly.entity_id
_entity_poly.type
_entity_poly.pdbx_seq_one_letter_code
_entity_poly.pdbx_strand_id
1 'polypeptide(L)'
;MVAKNRTKKKSSVKSILGYSAFVVAAVFIIIFLFVTNWRIYQRRIDLAKQVEELKAKVDASEKRYKDLKDNESSLGSEDHLEEVAREQLDMKKPGEEVVVVQKEEEETQPEQEEKKSWLEWIKSIFTK
;
A
#
# COMPACT_ATOMS: atom_id res chain seq x y z
N MET A 1 -51.04 -69.13 -53.86
CA MET A 1 -50.48 -69.03 -52.49
C MET A 1 -49.43 -67.92 -52.48
N VAL A 2 -49.62 -66.84 -51.72
CA VAL A 2 -48.62 -65.76 -51.59
C VAL A 2 -48.27 -65.61 -50.13
N ALA A 3 -47.05 -66.01 -49.76
CA ALA A 3 -46.54 -65.86 -48.41
C ALA A 3 -46.01 -64.44 -48.21
N LYS A 4 -46.68 -63.67 -47.33
CA LYS A 4 -46.26 -62.33 -46.92
C LYS A 4 -45.19 -62.44 -45.82
N ASN A 5 -43.93 -62.23 -46.18
CA ASN A 5 -42.82 -62.25 -45.23
C ASN A 5 -42.88 -61.03 -44.29
N ARG A 6 -43.03 -61.29 -42.99
CA ARG A 6 -42.96 -60.26 -41.93
C ARG A 6 -41.50 -60.07 -41.52
N THR A 7 -40.88 -58.97 -41.92
CA THR A 7 -39.52 -58.63 -41.50
C THR A 7 -39.53 -58.14 -40.04
N LYS A 8 -38.81 -58.86 -39.17
CA LYS A 8 -38.67 -58.49 -37.75
C LYS A 8 -37.67 -57.34 -37.62
N LYS A 9 -38.17 -56.13 -37.38
CA LYS A 9 -37.39 -54.93 -37.04
C LYS A 9 -36.94 -55.00 -35.57
N LYS A 10 -35.87 -55.75 -35.27
CA LYS A 10 -35.34 -55.95 -33.89
C LYS A 10 -33.86 -55.52 -33.73
N SER A 11 -33.42 -54.48 -34.44
CA SER A 11 -32.01 -54.02 -34.38
C SER A 11 -31.79 -52.54 -33.99
N SER A 12 -32.81 -51.68 -33.97
CA SER A 12 -32.59 -50.22 -33.75
C SER A 12 -32.41 -49.78 -32.29
N VAL A 13 -32.78 -50.57 -31.28
CA VAL A 13 -32.73 -50.09 -29.88
C VAL A 13 -31.32 -50.15 -29.30
N LYS A 14 -30.49 -51.12 -29.71
CA LYS A 14 -29.11 -51.27 -29.24
C LYS A 14 -28.19 -50.16 -29.76
N SER A 15 -28.40 -49.68 -30.98
CA SER A 15 -27.63 -48.57 -31.55
C SER A 15 -27.98 -47.22 -30.93
N ILE A 16 -29.25 -47.00 -30.57
CA ILE A 16 -29.70 -45.77 -29.89
C ILE A 16 -29.15 -45.69 -28.46
N LEU A 17 -29.13 -46.81 -27.73
CA LEU A 17 -28.55 -46.86 -26.38
C LEU A 17 -27.03 -46.64 -26.37
N GLY A 18 -26.30 -47.20 -27.35
CA GLY A 18 -24.85 -46.96 -27.49
C GLY A 18 -24.52 -45.50 -27.82
N TYR A 19 -25.29 -44.87 -28.71
CA TYR A 19 -25.12 -43.45 -29.04
C TYR A 19 -25.46 -42.55 -27.84
N SER A 20 -26.53 -42.85 -27.10
CA SER A 20 -26.89 -42.14 -25.87
C SER A 20 -25.77 -42.21 -24.82
N ALA A 21 -25.16 -43.38 -24.60
CA ALA A 21 -24.06 -43.52 -23.65
C ALA A 21 -22.81 -42.73 -24.09
N PHE A 22 -22.51 -42.72 -25.39
CA PHE A 22 -21.40 -41.94 -25.94
C PHE A 22 -21.58 -40.43 -25.76
N VAL A 23 -22.79 -39.91 -26.02
CA VAL A 23 -23.10 -38.49 -25.82
C VAL A 23 -22.97 -38.09 -24.35
N VAL A 24 -23.48 -38.92 -23.43
CA VAL A 24 -23.35 -38.67 -21.99
C VAL A 24 -21.87 -38.64 -21.57
N ALA A 25 -21.07 -39.61 -22.02
CA ALA A 25 -19.64 -39.64 -21.74
C ALA A 25 -18.91 -38.40 -22.29
N ALA A 26 -19.25 -37.97 -23.51
CA ALA A 26 -18.68 -36.75 -24.11
C ALA A 26 -19.02 -35.50 -23.29
N VAL A 27 -20.27 -35.38 -22.82
CA VAL A 27 -20.68 -34.26 -21.93
C VAL A 27 -19.90 -34.28 -20.62
N PHE A 28 -19.71 -35.45 -20.00
CA PHE A 28 -18.88 -35.56 -18.79
C PHE A 28 -17.44 -35.12 -19.02
N ILE A 29 -16.84 -35.49 -20.15
CA ILE A 29 -15.48 -35.06 -20.52
C ILE A 29 -15.42 -33.54 -20.69
N ILE A 30 -16.41 -32.94 -21.36
CA ILE A 30 -16.47 -31.48 -21.55
C ILE A 30 -16.58 -30.78 -20.20
N ILE A 31 -17.47 -31.25 -19.30
CA ILE A 31 -17.62 -30.68 -17.96
C ILE A 31 -16.31 -30.82 -17.17
N PHE A 32 -15.66 -31.99 -17.22
CA PHE A 32 -14.38 -32.23 -16.56
C PHE A 32 -13.29 -31.27 -17.07
N LEU A 33 -13.20 -31.07 -18.39
CA LEU A 33 -12.28 -30.11 -18.98
C LEU A 33 -12.60 -28.68 -18.55
N PHE A 34 -13.89 -28.31 -18.46
CA PHE A 34 -14.29 -26.98 -18.03
C PHE A 34 -13.90 -26.71 -16.57
N VAL A 35 -14.15 -27.65 -15.67
CA VAL A 35 -13.82 -27.54 -14.24
C VAL A 35 -12.31 -27.46 -14.03
N THR A 36 -11.54 -28.29 -14.73
CA THR A 36 -10.07 -28.28 -14.62
C THR A 36 -9.49 -26.98 -15.16
N ASN A 37 -9.99 -26.48 -16.30
CA ASN A 37 -9.55 -25.21 -16.87
C ASN A 37 -9.89 -24.04 -15.95
N TRP A 38 -11.10 -24.01 -15.38
CA TRP A 38 -11.52 -23.00 -14.41
C TRP A 38 -10.59 -22.95 -13.19
N ARG A 39 -10.24 -24.11 -12.62
CA ARG A 39 -9.31 -24.18 -11.48
C ARG A 39 -7.93 -23.65 -11.84
N ILE A 40 -7.43 -23.93 -13.03
CA ILE A 40 -6.13 -23.41 -13.51
C ILE A 40 -6.22 -21.90 -13.70
N TYR A 41 -7.31 -21.40 -14.26
CA TYR A 41 -7.53 -19.97 -14.46
C TYR A 41 -7.54 -19.19 -13.14
N GLN A 42 -8.23 -19.70 -12.11
CA GLN A 42 -8.23 -19.10 -10.78
C GLN A 42 -6.83 -19.04 -10.18
N ARG A 43 -6.04 -20.13 -10.29
CA ARG A 43 -4.64 -20.14 -9.83
C ARG A 43 -3.77 -19.14 -10.58
N ARG A 44 -4.00 -18.95 -11.88
CA ARG A 44 -3.26 -17.96 -12.67
C ARG A 44 -3.56 -16.53 -12.22
N ILE A 45 -4.82 -16.22 -11.91
CA ILE A 45 -5.20 -14.90 -11.37
C ILE A 45 -4.53 -14.64 -10.03
N ASP A 46 -4.58 -15.63 -9.12
CA ASP A 46 -3.98 -15.49 -7.79
C ASP A 46 -2.46 -15.29 -7.87
N LEU A 47 -1.77 -16.09 -8.69
CA LEU A 47 -0.34 -15.92 -8.94
C LEU A 47 -0.02 -14.57 -9.59
N ALA A 48 -0.84 -14.08 -10.52
CA ALA A 48 -0.63 -12.77 -11.14
C ALA A 48 -0.75 -11.64 -10.10
N LYS A 49 -1.73 -11.72 -9.19
CA LYS A 49 -1.87 -10.77 -8.09
C LYS A 49 -0.67 -10.80 -7.14
N GLN A 50 -0.19 -11.99 -6.80
CA GLN A 50 1.00 -12.14 -5.95
C GLN A 50 2.25 -11.54 -6.61
N VAL A 51 2.41 -11.72 -7.92
CA VAL A 51 3.50 -11.11 -8.69
C VAL A 51 3.40 -9.59 -8.67
N GLU A 52 2.20 -9.04 -8.87
CA GLU A 52 1.97 -7.59 -8.82
C GLU A 52 2.25 -7.02 -7.43
N GLU A 53 1.81 -7.70 -6.37
CA GLU A 53 2.09 -7.30 -4.99
C GLU A 53 3.59 -7.34 -4.67
N LEU A 54 4.30 -8.41 -5.09
CA LEU A 54 5.75 -8.50 -4.91
C LEU A 54 6.48 -7.40 -5.67
N LYS A 55 6.06 -7.11 -6.90
CA LYS A 55 6.65 -6.04 -7.70
C LYS A 55 6.45 -4.68 -7.02
N ALA A 56 5.25 -4.40 -6.53
CA ALA A 56 4.98 -3.18 -5.77
C ALA A 56 5.85 -3.06 -4.51
N LYS A 57 6.11 -4.16 -3.80
CA LYS A 57 7.03 -4.18 -2.64
C LYS A 57 8.48 -3.91 -3.04
N VAL A 58 8.93 -4.46 -4.18
CA VAL A 58 10.27 -4.18 -4.72
C VAL A 58 10.39 -2.70 -5.08
N ASP A 59 9.44 -2.15 -5.84
CA ASP A 59 9.47 -0.75 -6.26
C ASP A 59 9.43 0.21 -5.04
N ALA A 60 8.64 -0.13 -4.01
CA ALA A 60 8.60 0.65 -2.77
C ALA A 60 9.93 0.59 -2.01
N SER A 61 10.58 -0.57 -1.98
CA SER A 61 11.87 -0.75 -1.32
C SER A 61 12.99 -0.04 -2.07
N GLU A 62 12.97 -0.06 -3.40
CA GLU A 62 13.93 0.63 -4.25
C GLU A 62 13.80 2.16 -4.12
N LYS A 63 12.57 2.69 -4.07
CA LYS A 63 12.33 4.11 -3.77
C LYS A 63 12.90 4.49 -2.41
N ARG A 64 12.60 3.72 -1.35
CA ARG A 64 13.17 3.97 -0.02
C ARG A 64 14.69 3.92 -0.01
N TYR A 65 15.28 2.94 -0.69
CA TYR A 65 16.73 2.85 -0.80
C TYR A 65 17.33 4.09 -1.48
N LYS A 66 16.71 4.56 -2.56
CA LYS A 66 17.13 5.78 -3.25
C LYS A 66 16.99 7.01 -2.35
N ASP A 67 15.85 7.18 -1.68
CA ASP A 67 15.61 8.30 -0.76
C ASP A 67 16.64 8.29 0.38
N LEU A 68 16.92 7.12 0.97
CA LEU A 68 17.94 7.00 2.01
C LEU A 68 19.34 7.32 1.48
N LYS A 69 19.68 6.89 0.26
CA LYS A 69 20.97 7.17 -0.36
C LYS A 69 21.15 8.65 -0.69
N ASP A 70 20.09 9.31 -1.15
CA ASP A 70 20.09 10.75 -1.43
C ASP A 70 20.24 11.54 -0.11
N ASN A 71 19.54 11.10 0.96
CA ASN A 71 19.71 11.68 2.30
C ASN A 71 21.13 11.45 2.86
N GLU A 72 21.69 10.24 2.75
CA GLU A 72 23.07 9.95 3.19
C GLU A 72 24.08 10.84 2.46
N SER A 73 23.88 11.06 1.15
CA SER A 73 24.73 11.95 0.36
C SER A 73 24.63 13.41 0.81
N SER A 74 23.45 13.85 1.28
CA SER A 74 23.27 15.19 1.84
C SER A 74 23.89 15.33 3.24
N LEU A 75 23.76 14.31 4.09
CA LEU A 75 24.28 14.30 5.46
C LEU A 75 25.80 14.20 5.51
N GLY A 76 26.42 13.47 4.57
CA GLY A 76 27.87 13.34 4.47
C GLY A 76 28.57 14.50 3.75
N SER A 77 27.83 15.51 3.30
CA SER A 77 28.43 16.70 2.67
C SER A 77 29.13 17.58 3.71
N GLU A 78 30.31 18.13 3.37
CA GLU A 78 31.04 19.04 4.27
C GLU A 78 30.19 20.25 4.70
N ASP A 79 29.33 20.72 3.80
CA ASP A 79 28.44 21.87 4.04
C ASP A 79 27.42 21.57 5.15
N HIS A 80 26.80 20.38 5.15
CA HIS A 80 25.85 20.00 6.19
C HIS A 80 26.55 19.74 7.54
N LEU A 81 27.76 19.18 7.50
CA LEU A 81 28.59 18.98 8.68
C LEU A 81 29.00 20.31 9.33
N GLU A 82 29.30 21.32 8.51
CA GLU A 82 29.58 22.68 8.96
C GLU A 82 28.33 23.39 9.50
N GLU A 83 27.18 23.24 8.83
CA GLU A 83 25.90 23.78 9.29
C GLU A 83 25.54 23.24 10.68
N VAL A 84 25.59 21.92 10.88
CA VAL A 84 25.36 21.29 12.19
C VAL A 84 26.38 21.74 13.23
N ALA A 85 27.66 21.85 12.86
CA ALA A 85 28.70 22.31 13.78
C ALA A 85 28.48 23.76 14.24
N ARG A 86 28.04 24.65 13.34
CA ARG A 86 27.74 26.05 13.66
C ARG A 86 26.45 26.21 14.45
N GLU A 87 25.37 25.53 14.04
CA GLU A 87 24.04 25.74 14.61
C GLU A 87 23.78 24.97 15.91
N GLN A 88 24.28 23.73 16.01
CA GLN A 88 23.98 22.85 17.15
C GLN A 88 25.11 22.76 18.15
N LEU A 89 26.36 22.98 17.71
CA LEU A 89 27.54 22.81 18.55
C LEU A 89 28.27 24.14 18.82
N ASP A 90 27.80 25.26 18.25
CA ASP A 90 28.45 26.59 18.32
C ASP A 90 29.96 26.53 17.97
N MET A 91 30.35 25.58 17.11
CA MET A 91 31.74 25.34 16.70
C MET A 91 32.09 26.18 15.47
N LYS A 92 33.34 26.66 15.43
CA LYS A 92 33.89 27.46 14.33
C LYS A 92 35.10 26.81 13.70
N LYS A 93 35.38 27.15 12.44
CA LYS A 93 36.61 26.70 11.78
C LYS A 93 37.84 27.43 12.37
N PRO A 94 39.02 26.78 12.39
CA PRO A 94 40.25 27.43 12.84
C PRO A 94 40.59 28.61 11.93
N GLY A 95 40.57 29.83 12.47
CA GLY A 95 40.84 31.08 11.74
C GLY A 95 39.63 32.00 11.53
N GLU A 96 38.43 31.63 12.03
CA GLU A 96 37.21 32.43 11.90
C GLU A 96 36.96 33.32 13.15
N GLU A 97 36.54 34.56 12.92
CA GLU A 97 36.28 35.58 13.95
C GLU A 97 34.77 35.66 14.25
N VAL A 98 34.39 35.55 15.54
CA VAL A 98 32.98 35.47 15.96
C VAL A 98 32.54 36.82 16.51
N VAL A 99 31.46 37.37 15.97
CA VAL A 99 30.84 38.61 16.45
C VAL A 99 29.59 38.25 17.25
N VAL A 100 29.65 38.45 18.57
CA VAL A 100 28.49 38.29 19.45
C VAL A 100 27.75 39.62 19.50
N VAL A 101 26.55 39.67 18.91
CA VAL A 101 25.67 40.83 19.02
C VAL A 101 24.99 40.78 20.38
N GLN A 102 25.53 41.53 21.35
CA GLN A 102 24.82 41.78 22.61
C GLN A 102 23.65 42.70 22.29
N LYS A 103 22.43 42.17 22.39
CA LYS A 103 21.24 43.00 22.42
C LYS A 103 21.31 43.76 23.73
N GLU A 104 21.57 45.06 23.68
CA GLU A 104 21.41 45.93 24.85
C GLU A 104 20.01 45.65 25.39
N GLU A 105 19.96 45.19 26.64
CA GLU A 105 18.72 45.08 27.39
C GLU A 105 18.16 46.51 27.45
N GLU A 106 17.21 46.83 26.57
CA GLU A 106 16.34 47.96 26.78
C GLU A 106 15.74 47.75 28.17
N GLU A 107 16.19 48.56 29.12
CA GLU A 107 15.70 48.59 30.49
C GLU A 107 14.18 48.64 30.45
N THR A 108 13.56 47.47 30.59
CA THR A 108 12.13 47.36 30.58
C THR A 108 11.71 47.85 31.96
N GLN A 109 11.16 49.06 31.99
CA GLN A 109 10.55 49.65 33.17
C GLN A 109 9.60 48.63 33.82
N PRO A 110 9.54 48.56 35.17
CA PRO A 110 8.75 47.55 35.83
C PRO A 110 7.26 47.82 35.59
N GLU A 111 6.65 47.04 34.69
CA GLU A 111 5.21 46.96 34.52
C GLU A 111 4.61 46.23 35.73
N GLN A 112 4.34 46.99 36.79
CA GLN A 112 3.36 46.60 37.77
C GLN A 112 1.96 46.94 37.25
N GLU A 113 1.04 46.00 37.45
CA GLU A 113 -0.43 46.14 37.46
C GLU A 113 -1.23 45.61 36.25
N GLU A 114 -1.37 44.28 36.14
CA GLU A 114 -2.58 43.69 35.51
C GLU A 114 -3.22 42.52 36.28
N LYS A 115 -2.66 42.08 37.41
CA LYS A 115 -3.24 40.94 38.16
C LYS A 115 -4.49 41.27 38.98
N LYS A 116 -4.83 42.56 39.15
CA LYS A 116 -6.02 43.00 39.91
C LYS A 116 -7.29 43.15 39.06
N SER A 117 -7.16 43.37 37.74
CA SER A 117 -8.30 43.66 36.84
C SER A 117 -9.20 42.44 36.58
N TRP A 118 -8.61 41.26 36.39
CA TRP A 118 -9.38 40.04 36.08
C TRP A 118 -10.10 39.44 37.30
N LEU A 119 -9.55 39.59 38.52
CA LEU A 119 -10.13 39.05 39.75
C LEU A 119 -11.38 39.80 40.20
N GLU A 120 -11.40 41.12 40.01
CA GLU A 120 -12.57 41.96 40.34
C GLU A 120 -13.75 41.67 39.39
N TRP A 121 -13.48 41.43 38.11
CA TRP A 121 -14.49 41.00 37.15
C TRP A 121 -15.15 39.66 37.56
N ILE A 122 -14.38 38.67 38.00
CA ILE A 122 -14.91 37.36 38.41
C ILE A 122 -15.75 37.44 39.69
N LYS A 123 -15.33 38.25 40.68
CA LYS A 123 -16.12 38.43 41.91
C LYS A 123 -17.50 38.97 41.62
N SER A 124 -17.62 39.92 40.68
CA SER A 124 -18.90 40.54 40.32
C SER A 124 -19.92 39.56 39.73
N ILE A 125 -19.46 38.47 39.12
CA ILE A 125 -20.32 37.44 38.50
C ILE A 125 -20.92 36.50 39.56
N PHE A 126 -20.28 36.33 40.72
CA PHE A 126 -20.69 35.36 41.73
C PHE A 126 -21.49 35.97 42.91
N THR A 127 -21.71 37.29 42.92
CA THR A 127 -22.41 38.02 44.01
C THR A 127 -23.80 38.54 43.63
N LYS A 128 -24.54 37.75 42.84
CA LYS A 128 -25.98 37.96 42.58
C LYS A 128 -26.77 36.72 43.00
#